data_AF-A0A1D7QCG7-F1
#
_entry.id   AF-A0A1D7QCG7-F1
#
_cell.length_a   1.000
_cell.length_b   1.000
_cell.length_c   1.000
_cell.angle_alpha   90.00
_cell.angle_beta   90.00
_cell.angle_gamma   90.00
#
_symmetry.space_group_name_H-M   'P 1'
#
loop_
_entity.id
_entity.type
_entity.pdbx_description
1 polymer ?
#
loop_
_entity_poly.entity_id
_entity_poly.type
_entity_poly.pdbx_seq_one_letter_code
_entity_poly.pdbx_strand_id
1 'polypeptide(L)'
;MKKIFYYLFVLATVMGLYACSKTDLNVQKPIENDDVKPGMVTNIKVQNNPGGAIITYAVPGDVDLQYVLAEYNINSTTVRQAKTSRFSDTIKVDGFNKAGAYDVRLYAVDKSENRSDVAVVKVNPDTPPYRSIANTLTLNADFGGVNITFANPNEAKIAAVIITKDANGELAPIETFYTGTKNGIFSARGYSPSPRVFGVYIKDRWNNNSDTLFKTVTPFFEKMLDKTRFRPYKLPNDQPSAYGWDMPYMWDGKTGEPGFHTLQGALPRPHRFTFDLGVVTKLSRFKILQRIDGGWAYNHGNPRSWRMWGTATLPDPSGNWDGWAKLMDCESKKPSELPFGQTTNEDIGYARGSDGLGEEFTFPIAAPAVRYIRMEILKNWGGTDFFHSLEITFWGNTQ
;
A
#
# COMPACT_ATOMS: atom_id res chain seq x y z
N MET A 1 -57.41 -33.45 13.67
CA MET A 1 -56.04 -32.86 13.72
C MET A 1 -54.94 -33.88 13.44
N LYS A 2 -54.84 -35.01 14.15
CA LYS A 2 -53.77 -36.03 13.94
C LYS A 2 -53.67 -36.57 12.50
N LYS A 3 -54.81 -36.77 11.80
CA LYS A 3 -54.81 -37.25 10.40
C LYS A 3 -54.26 -36.20 9.41
N ILE A 4 -54.50 -34.90 9.65
CA ILE A 4 -53.98 -33.81 8.81
C ILE A 4 -52.46 -33.68 8.96
N PHE A 5 -51.93 -33.84 10.18
CA PHE A 5 -50.48 -33.89 10.41
C PHE A 5 -49.81 -35.08 9.71
N TYR A 6 -50.48 -36.23 9.66
CA TYR A 6 -49.97 -37.39 8.92
C TYR A 6 -49.89 -37.13 7.40
N TYR A 7 -50.94 -36.54 6.82
CA TYR A 7 -50.93 -36.19 5.39
C TYR A 7 -49.89 -35.10 5.06
N LEU A 8 -49.72 -34.11 5.93
CA LEU A 8 -48.67 -33.09 5.80
C LEU A 8 -47.28 -33.70 5.91
N PHE A 9 -47.09 -34.65 6.82
CA PHE A 9 -45.82 -35.36 6.97
C PHE A 9 -45.49 -36.17 5.71
N VAL A 10 -46.43 -36.97 5.20
CA VAL A 10 -46.26 -37.75 3.97
C VAL A 10 -45.99 -36.85 2.76
N LEU A 11 -46.69 -35.72 2.64
CA LEU A 11 -46.46 -34.76 1.56
C LEU A 11 -45.06 -34.12 1.67
N ALA A 12 -44.61 -33.79 2.89
CA ALA A 12 -43.27 -33.28 3.14
C ALA A 12 -42.18 -34.33 2.80
N THR A 13 -42.41 -35.61 3.10
CA THR A 13 -41.47 -36.69 2.73
C THR A 13 -41.39 -36.86 1.22
N VAL A 14 -42.52 -36.81 0.51
CA VAL A 14 -42.54 -36.90 -0.96
C VAL A 14 -41.86 -35.69 -1.60
N MET A 15 -42.11 -34.47 -1.10
CA MET A 15 -41.41 -33.27 -1.59
C MET A 15 -39.90 -33.31 -1.30
N GLY A 16 -39.49 -33.87 -0.16
CA GLY A 16 -38.07 -34.07 0.18
C GLY A 16 -37.35 -35.05 -0.74
N LEU A 17 -38.05 -36.07 -1.26
CA LEU A 17 -37.47 -37.03 -2.23
C LEU A 17 -37.29 -36.43 -3.63
N TYR A 18 -38.10 -35.44 -4.03
CA TYR A 18 -37.97 -34.76 -5.32
C TYR A 18 -37.07 -33.51 -5.30
N ALA A 19 -36.79 -32.92 -4.13
CA ALA A 19 -35.90 -31.78 -3.99
C ALA A 19 -34.41 -32.11 -4.21
N CYS A 20 -34.07 -33.41 -4.35
CA CYS A 20 -32.71 -33.91 -4.55
C CYS A 20 -32.50 -34.60 -5.90
N SER A 21 -33.36 -34.36 -6.90
CA SER A 21 -32.98 -34.68 -8.28
C SER A 21 -31.95 -33.65 -8.74
N LYS A 22 -30.75 -34.13 -9.07
CA LYS A 22 -29.74 -33.30 -9.75
C LYS A 22 -30.36 -32.83 -11.06
N THR A 23 -30.81 -31.58 -11.12
CA THR A 23 -31.16 -30.93 -12.38
C THR A 23 -29.90 -30.83 -13.25
N ASP A 24 -30.05 -31.13 -14.55
CA ASP A 24 -28.97 -31.06 -15.55
C ASP A 24 -28.33 -29.65 -15.67
N LEU A 25 -28.90 -28.64 -15.00
CA LEU A 25 -28.37 -27.28 -14.86
C LEU A 25 -27.00 -27.21 -14.15
N ASN A 26 -26.57 -28.27 -13.47
CA ASN A 26 -25.24 -28.35 -12.85
C ASN A 26 -24.21 -29.14 -13.68
N VAL A 27 -24.55 -29.54 -14.91
CA VAL A 27 -23.60 -30.19 -15.81
C VAL A 27 -22.77 -29.11 -16.50
N GLN A 28 -21.66 -28.72 -15.88
CA GLN A 28 -20.62 -27.89 -16.51
C GLN A 28 -19.87 -28.74 -17.54
N LYS A 29 -20.47 -28.95 -18.70
CA LYS A 29 -19.84 -29.58 -19.86
C LYS A 29 -19.87 -28.60 -21.03
N PRO A 30 -18.96 -28.77 -22.00
CA PRO A 30 -18.99 -27.95 -23.19
C PRO A 30 -20.31 -28.14 -23.96
N ILE A 31 -20.79 -27.06 -24.60
CA ILE A 31 -22.04 -27.05 -25.37
C ILE A 31 -21.83 -27.82 -26.69
N GLU A 32 -20.65 -27.66 -27.27
CA GLU A 32 -20.18 -28.41 -28.43
C GLU A 32 -19.54 -29.71 -27.92
N ASN A 33 -19.72 -30.81 -28.66
CA ASN A 33 -19.18 -32.11 -28.27
C ASN A 33 -18.85 -32.90 -29.54
N ASP A 34 -17.61 -32.73 -30.00
CA ASP A 34 -16.96 -33.60 -30.97
C ASP A 34 -15.70 -34.21 -30.36
N ASP A 35 -15.16 -35.25 -30.99
CA ASP A 35 -13.93 -35.93 -30.57
C ASP A 35 -12.72 -35.54 -31.46
N VAL A 36 -12.80 -34.42 -32.18
CA VAL A 36 -11.78 -34.00 -33.14
C VAL A 36 -10.80 -33.06 -32.47
N LYS A 37 -9.56 -33.51 -32.27
CA LYS A 37 -8.53 -32.66 -31.68
C LYS A 37 -8.14 -31.52 -32.61
N PRO A 38 -7.90 -30.31 -32.07
CA PRO A 38 -7.33 -29.21 -32.84
C PRO A 38 -5.88 -29.49 -33.23
N GLY A 39 -5.38 -28.77 -34.23
CA GLY A 39 -3.98 -28.82 -34.63
C GLY A 39 -3.01 -28.45 -33.51
N MET A 40 -1.79 -28.99 -33.55
CA MET A 40 -0.77 -28.61 -32.57
C MET A 40 -0.26 -27.17 -32.80
N VAL A 41 0.18 -26.52 -31.72
CA VAL A 41 0.83 -25.21 -31.79
C VAL A 41 2.21 -25.34 -32.46
N THR A 42 2.54 -24.43 -33.38
CA THR A 42 3.79 -24.48 -34.17
C THR A 42 4.54 -23.15 -34.19
N ASN A 43 5.72 -23.08 -34.83
CA ASN A 43 6.55 -21.87 -34.95
C ASN A 43 6.85 -21.17 -33.62
N ILE A 44 7.15 -21.97 -32.60
CA ILE A 44 7.31 -21.50 -31.23
C ILE A 44 8.63 -20.71 -31.09
N LYS A 45 8.54 -19.50 -30.52
CA LYS A 45 9.67 -18.65 -30.16
C LYS A 45 9.58 -18.26 -28.69
N VAL A 46 10.73 -18.16 -28.04
CA VAL A 46 10.83 -17.89 -26.60
C VAL A 46 11.62 -16.61 -26.36
N GLN A 47 11.05 -15.72 -25.57
CA GLN A 47 11.74 -14.58 -24.98
C GLN A 47 11.74 -14.74 -23.45
N ASN A 48 12.92 -14.92 -22.87
CA ASN A 48 13.07 -15.05 -21.43
C ASN A 48 13.06 -13.69 -20.74
N ASN A 49 12.50 -13.65 -19.53
CA ASN A 49 12.40 -12.45 -18.69
C ASN A 49 12.68 -12.83 -17.22
N PRO A 50 12.90 -11.86 -16.32
CA PRO A 50 13.03 -12.14 -14.88
C PRO A 50 11.84 -12.91 -14.31
N GLY A 51 12.07 -14.15 -13.87
CA GLY A 51 11.05 -15.03 -13.28
C GLY A 51 9.92 -15.47 -14.24
N GLY A 52 10.11 -15.36 -15.56
CA GLY A 52 9.10 -15.68 -16.55
C GLY A 52 9.63 -15.80 -17.98
N ALA A 53 8.75 -16.14 -18.91
CA ALA A 53 9.03 -16.09 -20.33
C ALA A 53 7.76 -15.70 -21.10
N ILE A 54 7.96 -15.07 -22.25
CA ILE A 54 6.93 -14.84 -23.25
C ILE A 54 7.18 -15.85 -24.37
N ILE A 55 6.15 -16.62 -24.70
CA ILE A 55 6.20 -17.61 -25.77
C ILE A 55 5.25 -17.14 -26.86
N THR A 56 5.77 -17.00 -28.08
CA THR A 56 4.98 -16.68 -29.26
C THR A 56 4.93 -17.87 -30.21
N TYR A 57 3.84 -18.04 -30.94
CA TYR A 57 3.60 -19.22 -31.77
C TYR A 57 2.58 -18.96 -32.87
N ALA A 58 2.50 -19.86 -33.84
CA ALA A 58 1.40 -19.88 -34.81
C ALA A 58 0.18 -20.59 -34.22
N VAL A 59 -0.95 -19.89 -34.20
CA VAL A 59 -2.24 -20.43 -33.75
C VAL A 59 -2.75 -21.44 -34.79
N PRO A 60 -3.24 -22.63 -34.37
CA PRO A 60 -3.88 -23.57 -35.27
C PRO A 60 -5.09 -22.97 -36.00
N GLY A 61 -5.32 -23.39 -37.24
CA GLY A 61 -6.38 -22.86 -38.10
C GLY A 61 -7.79 -23.40 -37.82
N ASP A 62 -7.97 -24.18 -36.75
CA ASP A 62 -9.23 -24.86 -36.42
C ASP A 62 -10.35 -23.84 -36.14
N VAL A 63 -11.52 -24.08 -36.74
CA VAL A 63 -12.66 -23.14 -36.69
C VAL A 63 -13.25 -23.04 -35.29
N ASP A 64 -13.21 -24.13 -34.55
CA ASP A 64 -13.72 -24.35 -33.19
C ASP A 64 -12.64 -24.21 -32.11
N LEU A 65 -11.41 -23.82 -32.44
CA LEU A 65 -10.38 -23.52 -31.44
C LEU A 65 -10.89 -22.50 -30.43
N GLN A 66 -10.70 -22.77 -29.13
CA GLN A 66 -11.14 -21.88 -28.06
C GLN A 66 -9.97 -21.13 -27.42
N TYR A 67 -8.92 -21.85 -27.01
CA TYR A 67 -7.76 -21.28 -26.33
C TYR A 67 -6.49 -22.11 -26.51
N VAL A 68 -5.35 -21.51 -26.20
CA VAL A 68 -4.07 -22.21 -26.01
C VAL A 68 -3.77 -22.25 -24.51
N LEU A 69 -3.38 -23.43 -24.03
CA LEU A 69 -3.04 -23.74 -22.65
C LEU A 69 -1.53 -24.01 -22.54
N ALA A 70 -0.88 -23.33 -21.60
CA ALA A 70 0.46 -23.67 -21.16
C ALA A 70 0.40 -24.32 -19.77
N GLU A 71 0.94 -25.52 -19.62
CA GLU A 71 1.14 -26.18 -18.33
C GLU A 71 2.63 -26.29 -18.01
N TYR A 72 3.04 -25.86 -16.81
CA TYR A 72 4.45 -25.80 -16.43
C TYR A 72 4.65 -25.87 -14.91
N ASN A 73 5.80 -26.37 -14.49
CA ASN A 73 6.21 -26.40 -13.09
C ASN A 73 7.04 -25.15 -12.77
N ILE A 74 6.65 -24.40 -11.74
CA ILE A 74 7.43 -23.23 -11.29
C ILE A 74 8.49 -23.58 -10.24
N ASN A 75 8.36 -24.76 -9.63
CA ASN A 75 9.28 -25.37 -8.68
C ASN A 75 9.00 -26.89 -8.67
N SER A 76 9.58 -27.65 -7.74
CA SER A 76 9.42 -29.11 -7.67
C SER A 76 8.02 -29.60 -7.23
N THR A 77 7.18 -28.72 -6.70
CA THR A 77 5.89 -29.07 -6.06
C THR A 77 4.68 -28.37 -6.68
N THR A 78 4.89 -27.29 -7.43
CA THR A 78 3.81 -26.40 -7.87
C THR A 78 3.70 -26.37 -9.38
N VAL A 79 2.57 -26.86 -9.87
CA VAL A 79 2.12 -26.78 -11.27
C VAL A 79 1.34 -25.49 -11.47
N ARG A 80 1.54 -24.84 -12.61
CA ARG A 80 0.74 -23.69 -13.05
C ARG A 80 0.23 -23.89 -14.46
N GLN A 81 -0.88 -23.21 -14.71
CA GLN A 81 -1.49 -23.10 -16.01
C GLN A 81 -1.59 -21.63 -16.41
N ALA A 82 -1.35 -21.34 -17.69
CA ALA A 82 -1.72 -20.09 -18.33
C ALA A 82 -2.61 -20.41 -19.53
N LYS A 83 -3.60 -19.56 -19.80
CA LYS A 83 -4.47 -19.69 -20.97
C LYS A 83 -4.45 -18.37 -21.74
N THR A 84 -4.52 -18.46 -23.05
CA THR A 84 -4.76 -17.30 -23.91
C THR A 84 -5.78 -17.68 -24.99
N SER A 85 -6.60 -16.73 -25.42
CA SER A 85 -7.67 -17.03 -26.37
C SER A 85 -7.12 -17.37 -27.76
N ARG A 86 -7.95 -18.01 -28.60
CA ARG A 86 -7.66 -18.25 -30.03
C ARG A 86 -7.20 -17.01 -30.83
N PHE A 87 -7.46 -15.80 -30.33
CA PHE A 87 -7.13 -14.54 -31.01
C PHE A 87 -5.73 -14.02 -30.67
N SER A 88 -4.99 -14.75 -29.83
CA SER A 88 -3.66 -14.38 -29.39
C SER A 88 -2.64 -15.46 -29.77
N ASP A 89 -1.54 -15.00 -30.35
CA ASP A 89 -0.35 -15.77 -30.72
C ASP A 89 0.70 -15.82 -29.60
N THR A 90 0.37 -15.28 -28.43
CA THR A 90 1.32 -14.99 -27.36
C THR A 90 0.79 -15.47 -26.02
N ILE A 91 1.61 -16.23 -25.30
CA ILE A 91 1.32 -16.66 -23.94
C ILE A 91 2.47 -16.32 -22.99
N LYS A 92 2.12 -15.80 -21.81
CA LYS A 92 3.09 -15.52 -20.75
C LYS A 92 3.07 -16.64 -19.73
N VAL A 93 4.25 -17.16 -19.41
CA VAL A 93 4.49 -18.09 -18.32
C VAL A 93 5.35 -17.39 -17.25
N ASP A 94 4.93 -17.43 -15.99
CA ASP A 94 5.59 -16.69 -14.91
C ASP A 94 5.58 -17.42 -13.57
N GLY A 95 6.29 -16.86 -12.59
CA GLY A 95 6.35 -17.39 -11.23
C GLY A 95 7.42 -18.45 -10.98
N PHE A 96 8.33 -18.66 -11.93
CA PHE A 96 9.50 -19.52 -11.74
C PHE A 96 10.32 -19.05 -10.54
N ASN A 97 10.70 -19.98 -9.68
CA ASN A 97 11.33 -19.67 -8.40
C ASN A 97 12.84 -19.42 -8.48
N LYS A 98 13.47 -19.69 -9.63
CA LYS A 98 14.90 -19.41 -9.88
C LYS A 98 15.17 -19.26 -11.38
N ALA A 99 16.34 -18.74 -11.71
CA ALA A 99 16.83 -18.76 -13.08
C ALA A 99 17.15 -20.20 -13.50
N GLY A 100 16.97 -20.52 -14.77
CA GLY A 100 17.36 -21.82 -15.35
C GLY A 100 16.31 -22.42 -16.26
N ALA A 101 16.55 -23.66 -16.70
CA ALA A 101 15.72 -24.34 -17.68
C ALA A 101 14.43 -24.92 -17.08
N TYR A 102 13.31 -24.66 -17.74
CA TYR A 102 12.00 -25.24 -17.41
C TYR A 102 11.31 -25.73 -18.69
N ASP A 103 10.57 -26.83 -18.57
CA ASP A 103 9.75 -27.33 -19.66
C ASP A 103 8.32 -26.78 -19.52
N VAL A 104 7.80 -26.24 -20.62
CA VAL A 104 6.43 -25.74 -20.76
C VAL A 104 5.73 -26.60 -21.81
N ARG A 105 4.56 -27.14 -21.45
CA ARG A 105 3.73 -27.96 -22.33
C ARG A 105 2.62 -27.09 -22.89
N LEU A 106 2.60 -26.90 -24.20
CA LEU A 106 1.54 -26.16 -24.90
C LEU A 106 0.53 -27.11 -25.52
N TYR A 107 -0.75 -26.78 -25.36
CA TYR A 107 -1.89 -27.46 -25.96
C TYR A 107 -2.79 -26.42 -26.61
N ALA A 108 -3.27 -26.70 -27.82
CA ALA A 108 -4.46 -26.05 -28.35
C ALA A 108 -5.69 -26.79 -27.81
N VAL A 109 -6.72 -26.04 -27.40
CA VAL A 109 -7.95 -26.59 -26.83
C VAL A 109 -9.14 -25.98 -27.57
N ASP A 110 -9.98 -26.85 -28.11
CA ASP A 110 -11.20 -26.47 -28.81
C ASP A 110 -12.37 -26.22 -27.84
N LYS A 111 -13.53 -25.87 -28.39
CA LYS A 111 -14.76 -25.64 -27.61
C LYS A 111 -15.39 -26.92 -27.06
N SER A 112 -14.98 -28.10 -27.52
CA SER A 112 -15.39 -29.41 -27.00
C SER A 112 -14.46 -29.90 -25.87
N GLU A 113 -13.44 -29.11 -25.51
CA GLU A 113 -12.36 -29.40 -24.55
C GLU A 113 -11.42 -30.53 -24.99
N ASN A 114 -11.33 -30.84 -26.29
CA ASN A 114 -10.27 -31.71 -26.80
C ASN A 114 -8.94 -30.95 -26.83
N ARG A 115 -7.88 -31.65 -26.41
CA ARG A 115 -6.51 -31.12 -26.45
C ARG A 115 -5.79 -31.63 -27.69
N SER A 116 -5.06 -30.75 -28.36
CA SER A 116 -4.07 -31.13 -29.37
C SER A 116 -2.99 -32.04 -28.79
N ASP A 117 -2.15 -32.61 -29.66
CA ASP A 117 -0.87 -33.16 -29.24
C ASP A 117 0.01 -32.06 -28.58
N VAL A 118 0.87 -32.49 -27.65
CA VAL A 118 1.67 -31.56 -26.83
C VAL A 118 2.85 -31.01 -27.62
N ALA A 119 3.00 -29.68 -27.60
CA ALA A 119 4.25 -29.03 -28.00
C ALA A 119 5.06 -28.66 -26.74
N VAL A 120 6.19 -29.34 -26.54
CA VAL A 120 7.08 -29.08 -25.40
C VAL A 120 8.11 -28.04 -25.80
N VAL A 121 8.16 -26.93 -25.07
CA VAL A 121 9.16 -25.86 -25.26
C VAL A 121 9.96 -25.66 -23.98
N LYS A 122 11.26 -25.47 -24.13
CA LYS A 122 12.17 -25.16 -23.02
C LYS A 122 12.35 -23.65 -22.89
N VAL A 123 12.06 -23.12 -21.72
CA VAL A 123 12.31 -21.71 -21.36
C VAL A 123 13.48 -21.62 -20.39
N ASN A 124 14.18 -20.48 -20.40
CA ASN A 124 15.31 -20.20 -19.52
C ASN A 124 15.13 -18.81 -18.86
N PRO A 125 14.13 -18.62 -17.98
CA PRO A 125 13.91 -17.36 -17.26
C PRO A 125 15.17 -16.88 -16.53
N ASP A 126 15.32 -15.56 -16.45
CA ASP A 126 16.34 -14.91 -15.64
C ASP A 126 15.96 -14.91 -14.16
N THR A 127 16.89 -14.46 -13.31
CA THR A 127 16.69 -14.39 -11.85
C THR A 127 15.38 -13.67 -11.49
N PRO A 128 14.48 -14.32 -10.74
CA PRO A 128 13.20 -13.73 -10.37
C PRO A 128 13.35 -12.44 -9.57
N PRO A 129 12.46 -11.45 -9.75
CA PRO A 129 12.57 -10.15 -9.08
C PRO A 129 12.70 -10.23 -7.56
N TYR A 130 11.98 -11.13 -6.89
CA TYR A 130 12.04 -11.23 -5.42
C TYR A 130 13.44 -11.58 -4.89
N ARG A 131 14.25 -12.31 -5.67
CA ARG A 131 15.64 -12.63 -5.32
C ARG A 131 16.58 -11.46 -5.59
N SER A 132 16.46 -10.82 -6.75
CA SER A 132 17.32 -9.68 -7.09
C SER A 132 17.06 -8.47 -6.19
N ILE A 133 15.80 -8.20 -5.84
CA ILE A 133 15.42 -7.17 -4.86
C ILE A 133 16.03 -7.49 -3.49
N ALA A 134 15.92 -8.75 -3.04
CA ALA A 134 16.44 -9.15 -1.74
C ALA A 134 17.95 -8.89 -1.56
N ASN A 135 18.74 -9.01 -2.63
CA ASN A 135 20.18 -8.72 -2.62
C ASN A 135 20.51 -7.23 -2.42
N THR A 136 19.51 -6.35 -2.56
CA THR A 136 19.67 -4.89 -2.36
C THR A 136 19.10 -4.40 -1.04
N LEU A 137 18.56 -5.31 -0.21
CA LEU A 137 17.95 -4.96 1.06
C LEU A 137 18.99 -4.38 2.01
N THR A 138 18.62 -3.27 2.66
CA THR A 138 19.34 -2.76 3.82
C THR A 138 18.39 -2.57 5.00
N LEU A 139 18.92 -2.72 6.22
CA LEU A 139 18.21 -2.41 7.46
C LEU A 139 19.00 -1.36 8.23
N ASN A 140 18.33 -0.28 8.62
CA ASN A 140 18.91 0.83 9.37
C ASN A 140 18.08 1.13 10.61
N ALA A 141 18.73 1.66 11.65
CA ALA A 141 18.01 2.14 12.83
C ALA A 141 17.06 3.29 12.43
N ASP A 142 15.86 3.26 12.99
CA ASP A 142 14.86 4.31 12.83
C ASP A 142 14.16 4.57 14.17
N PHE A 143 13.45 5.69 14.26
CA PHE A 143 12.64 6.05 15.41
C PHE A 143 11.59 4.99 15.70
N GLY A 144 11.68 4.40 16.89
CA GLY A 144 10.76 3.36 17.35
C GLY A 144 10.88 2.04 16.60
N GLY A 145 11.88 1.82 15.73
CA GLY A 145 12.11 0.50 15.14
C GLY A 145 13.22 0.44 14.08
N VAL A 146 12.87 -0.07 12.90
CA VAL A 146 13.81 -0.34 11.81
C VAL A 146 13.28 0.22 10.50
N ASN A 147 14.16 0.83 9.72
CA ASN A 147 13.90 1.22 8.35
C ASN A 147 14.53 0.22 7.39
N ILE A 148 13.78 -0.21 6.38
CA ILE A 148 14.25 -1.04 5.28
C ILE A 148 14.30 -0.25 3.98
N THR A 149 15.31 -0.52 3.16
CA THR A 149 15.40 0.01 1.79
C THR A 149 15.70 -1.10 0.79
N PHE A 150 15.20 -0.98 -0.43
CA PHE A 150 15.54 -1.89 -1.54
C PHE A 150 15.31 -1.23 -2.90
N ALA A 151 15.94 -1.78 -3.94
CA ALA A 151 15.73 -1.41 -5.33
C ALA A 151 14.90 -2.48 -6.06
N ASN A 152 13.84 -2.05 -6.74
CA ASN A 152 12.93 -2.87 -7.54
C ASN A 152 12.79 -2.27 -8.96
N PRO A 153 13.85 -2.36 -9.79
CA PRO A 153 13.92 -1.66 -11.08
C PRO A 153 12.81 -2.05 -12.07
N ASN A 154 12.24 -3.25 -11.90
CA ASN A 154 11.19 -3.79 -12.76
C ASN A 154 9.77 -3.57 -12.22
N GLU A 155 9.62 -2.82 -11.11
CA GLU A 155 8.34 -2.51 -10.47
C GLU A 155 7.49 -3.76 -10.20
N ALA A 156 8.17 -4.87 -9.85
CA ALA A 156 7.52 -6.12 -9.58
C ALA A 156 6.65 -5.99 -8.34
N LYS A 157 5.41 -6.51 -8.41
CA LYS A 157 4.51 -6.58 -7.26
C LYS A 157 5.06 -7.59 -6.25
N ILE A 158 5.50 -7.10 -5.09
CA ILE A 158 6.11 -7.89 -4.02
C ILE A 158 5.50 -7.53 -2.66
N ALA A 159 5.78 -8.37 -1.67
CA ALA A 159 5.59 -8.08 -0.26
C ALA A 159 6.95 -8.08 0.43
N ALA A 160 7.31 -6.97 1.09
CA ALA A 160 8.46 -6.92 1.99
C ALA A 160 7.98 -7.23 3.40
N VAL A 161 8.40 -8.37 3.95
CA VAL A 161 7.95 -8.85 5.27
C VAL A 161 9.06 -8.60 6.28
N ILE A 162 8.78 -7.79 7.28
CA ILE A 162 9.69 -7.54 8.41
C ILE A 162 9.30 -8.48 9.54
N ILE A 163 10.28 -9.17 10.10
CA ILE A 163 10.12 -10.10 11.21
C ILE A 163 11.03 -9.71 12.37
N THR A 164 10.63 -10.05 13.58
CA THR A 164 11.48 -9.99 14.79
C THR A 164 10.99 -11.02 15.79
N LYS A 165 11.75 -11.23 16.87
CA LYS A 165 11.32 -12.12 17.96
C LYS A 165 10.14 -11.52 18.72
N ASP A 166 9.09 -12.30 18.90
CA ASP A 166 7.95 -11.98 19.76
C ASP A 166 8.27 -12.21 21.26
N ALA A 167 7.25 -12.15 22.12
CA ALA A 167 7.40 -12.38 23.55
C ALA A 167 7.83 -13.82 23.92
N ASN A 168 7.56 -14.79 23.05
CA ASN A 168 7.94 -16.20 23.22
C ASN A 168 9.34 -16.49 22.62
N GLY A 169 9.95 -15.52 21.94
CA GLY A 169 11.24 -15.65 21.29
C GLY A 169 11.16 -16.20 19.87
N GLU A 170 9.95 -16.38 19.32
CA GLU A 170 9.71 -16.88 17.96
C GLU A 170 9.76 -15.73 16.95
N LEU A 171 10.32 -15.99 15.77
CA LEU A 171 10.32 -15.00 14.69
C LEU A 171 8.92 -14.88 14.10
N ALA A 172 8.28 -13.73 14.29
CA ALA A 172 6.96 -13.44 13.77
C ALA A 172 6.99 -12.22 12.83
N PRO A 173 6.14 -12.20 11.78
CA PRO A 173 5.87 -10.99 11.00
C PRO A 173 5.33 -9.87 11.89
N ILE A 174 5.94 -8.70 11.78
CA ILE A 174 5.53 -7.50 12.50
C ILE A 174 4.97 -6.44 11.57
N GLU A 175 5.46 -6.42 10.33
CA GLU A 175 4.91 -5.59 9.28
C GLU A 175 5.06 -6.27 7.91
N THR A 176 4.11 -6.01 7.02
CA THR A 176 4.16 -6.48 5.63
C THR A 176 3.75 -5.36 4.67
N PHE A 177 4.71 -4.92 3.86
CA PHE A 177 4.49 -3.87 2.87
C PHE A 177 4.26 -4.48 1.49
N TYR A 178 3.02 -4.40 1.00
CA TYR A 178 2.69 -4.75 -0.39
C TYR A 178 3.00 -3.56 -1.29
N THR A 179 3.89 -3.74 -2.27
CA THR A 179 4.32 -2.63 -3.12
C THR A 179 4.82 -3.08 -4.50
N GLY A 180 4.76 -2.16 -5.46
CA GLY A 180 5.43 -2.25 -6.75
C GLY A 180 6.39 -1.09 -7.00
N THR A 181 6.70 -0.27 -5.98
CA THR A 181 7.53 0.93 -6.17
C THR A 181 8.94 0.58 -6.62
N LYS A 182 9.55 1.45 -7.43
CA LYS A 182 10.90 1.28 -7.96
C LYS A 182 11.98 1.33 -6.88
N ASN A 183 11.82 2.18 -5.88
CA ASN A 183 12.70 2.28 -4.71
C ASN A 183 11.85 2.17 -3.44
N GLY A 184 12.01 1.09 -2.70
CA GLY A 184 11.29 0.86 -1.45
C GLY A 184 12.00 1.53 -0.29
N ILE A 185 11.26 2.29 0.53
CA ILE A 185 11.69 2.82 1.82
C ILE A 185 10.50 2.64 2.76
N PHE A 186 10.63 1.75 3.74
CA PHE A 186 9.54 1.43 4.67
C PHE A 186 10.09 1.27 6.08
N SER A 187 9.27 1.55 7.09
CA SER A 187 9.68 1.44 8.49
C SER A 187 8.68 0.62 9.29
N ALA A 188 9.18 -0.30 10.11
CA ALA A 188 8.41 -0.92 11.18
C ALA A 188 8.72 -0.22 12.51
N ARG A 189 7.70 0.06 13.30
CA ARG A 189 7.79 0.85 14.54
C ARG A 189 7.20 0.09 15.74
N GLY A 190 7.22 0.69 16.93
CA GLY A 190 6.67 0.12 18.17
C GLY A 190 7.68 -0.58 19.09
N TYR A 191 8.99 -0.40 18.82
CA TYR A 191 10.08 -1.03 19.58
C TYR A 191 10.86 -0.02 20.41
N SER A 192 11.23 -0.45 21.61
CA SER A 192 12.08 0.32 22.52
C SER A 192 13.50 0.48 21.96
N PRO A 193 14.26 1.49 22.40
CA PRO A 193 15.64 1.73 21.98
C PRO A 193 16.62 0.75 22.63
N SER A 194 16.41 -0.55 22.40
CA SER A 194 17.26 -1.64 22.87
C SER A 194 17.69 -2.51 21.70
N PRO A 195 18.90 -3.10 21.73
CA PRO A 195 19.37 -3.98 20.67
C PRO A 195 18.37 -5.12 20.38
N ARG A 196 17.93 -5.21 19.13
CA ARG A 196 16.94 -6.20 18.68
C ARG A 196 17.31 -6.74 17.31
N VAL A 197 17.11 -8.04 17.12
CA VAL A 197 17.30 -8.68 15.81
C VAL A 197 16.03 -8.45 14.97
N PHE A 198 16.20 -7.82 13.82
CA PHE A 198 15.18 -7.73 12.78
C PHE A 198 15.61 -8.59 11.59
N GLY A 199 14.64 -9.23 10.96
CA GLY A 199 14.77 -9.93 9.69
C GLY A 199 13.89 -9.27 8.65
N VAL A 200 14.30 -9.32 7.39
CA VAL A 200 13.44 -8.96 6.26
C VAL A 200 13.64 -9.94 5.11
N TYR A 201 12.54 -10.36 4.51
CA TYR A 201 12.55 -11.16 3.28
C TYR A 201 11.51 -10.61 2.29
N ILE A 202 11.75 -10.88 1.02
CA ILE A 202 10.84 -10.51 -0.07
C ILE A 202 10.03 -11.74 -0.47
N LYS A 203 8.73 -11.55 -0.58
CA LYS A 203 7.78 -12.53 -1.08
C LYS A 203 7.15 -12.03 -2.37
N ASP A 204 7.02 -12.91 -3.37
CA ASP A 204 6.29 -12.60 -4.59
C ASP A 204 4.81 -13.01 -4.51
N ARG A 205 4.05 -12.69 -5.56
CA ARG A 205 2.62 -13.04 -5.67
C ARG A 205 2.34 -14.54 -5.80
N TRP A 206 3.37 -15.34 -6.05
CA TRP A 206 3.28 -16.80 -6.20
C TRP A 206 3.74 -17.53 -4.94
N ASN A 207 3.93 -16.80 -3.84
CA ASN A 207 4.35 -17.31 -2.54
C ASN A 207 5.79 -17.88 -2.55
N ASN A 208 6.64 -17.46 -3.50
CA ASN A 208 8.07 -17.69 -3.39
C ASN A 208 8.66 -16.65 -2.44
N ASN A 209 9.54 -17.09 -1.55
CA ASN A 209 10.24 -16.25 -0.59
C ASN A 209 11.75 -16.21 -0.89
N SER A 210 12.37 -15.06 -0.69
CA SER A 210 13.84 -14.96 -0.63
C SER A 210 14.37 -15.54 0.68
N ASP A 211 15.70 -15.68 0.76
CA ASP A 211 16.36 -15.79 2.06
C ASP A 211 16.11 -14.52 2.88
N THR A 212 16.26 -14.63 4.20
CA THR A 212 16.02 -13.53 5.12
C THR A 212 17.32 -12.81 5.47
N LEU A 213 17.34 -11.49 5.28
CA LEU A 213 18.42 -10.65 5.78
C LEU A 213 18.16 -10.31 7.24
N PHE A 214 19.04 -10.78 8.14
CA PHE A 214 18.99 -10.44 9.56
C PHE A 214 20.00 -9.36 9.92
N LYS A 215 19.61 -8.44 10.80
CA LYS A 215 20.50 -7.45 11.40
C LYS A 215 20.07 -7.13 12.83
N THR A 216 21.05 -6.99 13.72
CA THR A 216 20.82 -6.41 15.04
C THR A 216 20.77 -4.89 14.91
N VAL A 217 19.66 -4.28 15.30
CA VAL A 217 19.40 -2.84 15.23
C VAL A 217 19.01 -2.35 16.61
N THR A 218 19.51 -1.19 17.00
CA THR A 218 19.02 -0.48 18.20
C THR A 218 18.17 0.69 17.70
N PRO A 219 16.83 0.62 17.85
CA PRO A 219 15.94 1.70 17.46
C PRO A 219 16.30 3.03 18.12
N PHE A 220 16.01 4.16 17.46
CA PHE A 220 16.05 5.45 18.13
C PHE A 220 14.83 5.61 19.04
N PHE A 221 15.01 6.24 20.20
CA PHE A 221 13.90 6.52 21.09
C PHE A 221 12.84 7.38 20.39
N GLU A 222 11.57 6.97 20.47
CA GLU A 222 10.43 7.74 19.96
C GLU A 222 9.32 7.72 21.00
N LYS A 223 8.68 8.87 21.21
CA LYS A 223 7.38 8.95 21.89
C LYS A 223 6.51 10.04 21.27
N MET A 224 5.20 9.92 21.47
CA MET A 224 4.28 11.01 21.20
C MET A 224 4.62 12.19 22.12
N LEU A 225 4.66 13.39 21.57
CA LEU A 225 4.87 14.59 22.37
C LEU A 225 3.62 14.92 23.19
N ASP A 226 3.83 15.46 24.38
CA ASP A 226 2.76 15.86 25.28
C ASP A 226 2.07 17.14 24.76
N LYS A 227 0.89 16.96 24.16
CA LYS A 227 0.05 18.03 23.62
C LYS A 227 -0.33 19.09 24.65
N THR A 228 -0.36 18.76 25.95
CA THR A 228 -0.68 19.73 27.00
C THR A 228 0.39 20.81 27.16
N ARG A 229 1.56 20.62 26.54
CA ARG A 229 2.64 21.61 26.47
C ARG A 229 2.57 22.51 25.25
N PHE A 230 1.72 22.19 24.27
CA PHE A 230 1.66 22.94 23.02
C PHE A 230 0.96 24.28 23.21
N ARG A 231 1.52 25.35 22.67
CA ARG A 231 0.95 26.70 22.80
C ARG A 231 0.99 27.43 21.45
N PRO A 232 -0.04 28.22 21.11
CA PRO A 232 0.07 29.14 19.97
C PRO A 232 1.23 30.11 20.22
N TYR A 233 1.99 30.41 19.17
CA TYR A 233 3.07 31.40 19.25
C TYR A 233 2.89 32.39 18.11
N LYS A 234 2.27 33.55 18.38
CA LYS A 234 1.86 34.47 17.32
C LYS A 234 3.01 35.37 16.87
N LEU A 235 3.41 35.25 15.61
CA LEU A 235 4.32 36.21 14.94
C LEU A 235 3.53 37.28 14.15
N PRO A 236 4.10 38.47 13.89
CA PRO A 236 3.40 39.56 13.21
C PRO A 236 2.84 39.23 11.82
N ASN A 237 3.46 38.30 11.12
CA ASN A 237 3.09 37.84 9.77
C ASN A 237 2.37 36.49 9.76
N ASP A 238 1.95 35.99 10.93
CA ASP A 238 1.10 34.80 11.03
C ASP A 238 -0.39 35.17 10.83
N GLN A 239 -1.13 34.22 10.28
CA GLN A 239 -2.54 34.40 10.00
C GLN A 239 -3.40 34.21 11.26
N PRO A 240 -4.38 35.11 11.50
CA PRO A 240 -5.28 34.97 12.64
C PRO A 240 -6.23 33.79 12.46
N SER A 241 -6.72 33.23 13.56
CA SER A 241 -7.83 32.28 13.56
C SER A 241 -9.14 32.98 13.16
N ALA A 242 -10.14 32.20 12.75
CA ALA A 242 -11.46 32.70 12.40
C ALA A 242 -12.59 31.71 12.75
N TYR A 243 -13.82 32.22 12.76
CA TYR A 243 -15.06 31.43 12.86
C TYR A 243 -15.20 30.55 14.12
N GLY A 244 -14.49 30.87 15.21
CA GLY A 244 -14.45 30.04 16.42
C GLY A 244 -13.65 28.74 16.24
N TRP A 245 -12.84 28.65 15.18
CA TRP A 245 -11.90 27.57 14.92
C TRP A 245 -10.48 28.03 15.28
N ASP A 246 -10.08 27.76 16.51
CA ASP A 246 -8.83 28.27 17.08
C ASP A 246 -7.71 27.23 17.09
N MET A 247 -6.47 27.72 16.99
CA MET A 247 -5.27 26.88 16.88
C MET A 247 -5.14 25.80 17.97
N PRO A 248 -5.49 26.07 19.25
CA PRO A 248 -5.43 25.04 20.30
C PRO A 248 -6.26 23.78 20.02
N TYR A 249 -7.31 23.86 19.19
CA TYR A 249 -8.10 22.68 18.82
C TYR A 249 -7.31 21.69 17.96
N MET A 250 -6.18 22.07 17.35
CA MET A 250 -5.31 21.10 16.67
C MET A 250 -4.60 20.13 17.62
N TRP A 251 -4.67 20.33 18.94
CA TRP A 251 -4.01 19.45 19.88
C TRP A 251 -4.82 19.27 21.17
N ASP A 252 -6.15 19.39 21.10
CA ASP A 252 -7.04 19.15 22.24
C ASP A 252 -7.48 17.68 22.36
N GLY A 253 -7.07 16.82 21.42
CA GLY A 253 -7.37 15.40 21.39
C GLY A 253 -8.72 15.06 20.75
N LYS A 254 -9.43 16.03 20.16
CA LYS A 254 -10.73 15.82 19.51
C LYS A 254 -10.59 15.78 17.99
N THR A 255 -10.88 14.62 17.42
CA THR A 255 -10.82 14.39 15.98
C THR A 255 -12.05 14.91 15.20
N GLY A 256 -12.86 15.77 15.82
CA GLY A 256 -14.11 16.31 15.28
C GLY A 256 -14.08 17.84 15.23
N GLU A 257 -15.17 18.45 14.77
CA GLU A 257 -15.25 19.92 14.68
C GLU A 257 -15.59 20.58 16.04
N PRO A 258 -15.10 21.81 16.30
CA PRO A 258 -14.21 22.61 15.46
C PRO A 258 -12.73 22.22 15.59
N GLY A 259 -11.95 22.50 14.55
CA GLY A 259 -10.49 22.47 14.55
C GLY A 259 -9.89 23.88 14.47
N PHE A 260 -8.79 24.06 13.72
CA PHE A 260 -8.22 25.38 13.43
C PHE A 260 -8.56 25.85 12.02
N HIS A 261 -8.88 27.13 11.86
CA HIS A 261 -9.14 27.77 10.57
C HIS A 261 -8.49 29.15 10.53
N THR A 262 -7.73 29.45 9.47
CA THR A 262 -7.18 30.80 9.26
C THR A 262 -8.22 31.73 8.65
N LEU A 263 -8.19 33.03 8.97
CA LEU A 263 -9.10 34.01 8.36
C LEU A 263 -9.00 34.06 6.83
N GLN A 264 -10.15 33.98 6.16
CA GLN A 264 -10.24 34.11 4.70
C GLN A 264 -9.80 35.50 4.22
N GLY A 265 -9.11 35.58 3.08
CA GLY A 265 -8.67 36.86 2.51
C GLY A 265 -7.48 37.51 3.19
N ALA A 266 -6.96 36.91 4.26
CA ALA A 266 -5.94 37.53 5.07
C ALA A 266 -4.56 37.57 4.38
N LEU A 267 -3.79 38.61 4.69
CA LEU A 267 -2.43 38.85 4.18
C LEU A 267 -1.43 38.78 5.35
N PRO A 268 -0.16 38.44 5.12
CA PRO A 268 0.45 38.08 3.83
C PRO A 268 0.22 36.62 3.41
N ARG A 269 0.22 36.37 2.10
CA ARG A 269 0.24 35.01 1.51
C ARG A 269 1.68 34.60 1.18
N PRO A 270 2.04 33.29 1.21
CA PRO A 270 1.22 32.15 1.66
C PRO A 270 0.85 32.23 3.14
N HIS A 271 -0.29 31.63 3.51
CA HIS A 271 -0.75 31.56 4.89
C HIS A 271 0.28 30.82 5.74
N ARG A 272 0.52 31.33 6.95
CA ARG A 272 1.47 30.76 7.88
C ARG A 272 1.00 30.92 9.31
N PHE A 273 1.44 30.01 10.16
CA PHE A 273 1.14 30.05 11.58
C PHE A 273 2.20 29.28 12.36
N THR A 274 2.41 29.72 13.60
CA THR A 274 3.51 29.26 14.46
C THR A 274 2.99 28.79 15.82
N PHE A 275 3.60 27.72 16.34
CA PHE A 275 3.29 27.18 17.67
C PHE A 275 4.55 26.63 18.36
N ASP A 276 4.52 26.61 19.68
CA ASP A 276 5.55 26.06 20.57
C ASP A 276 5.15 24.62 20.94
N LEU A 277 6.05 23.64 20.73
CA LEU A 277 5.89 22.26 21.20
C LEU A 277 6.12 22.12 22.71
N GLY A 278 6.63 23.16 23.35
CA GLY A 278 6.94 23.23 24.77
C GLY A 278 8.22 22.48 25.18
N VAL A 279 8.88 21.79 24.25
CA VAL A 279 10.12 21.02 24.47
C VAL A 279 10.99 21.06 23.22
N VAL A 280 12.32 21.12 23.39
CA VAL A 280 13.26 20.88 22.29
C VAL A 280 13.34 19.38 22.04
N THR A 281 13.10 18.96 20.81
CA THR A 281 13.02 17.54 20.46
C THR A 281 13.51 17.30 19.03
N LYS A 282 14.12 16.14 18.80
CA LYS A 282 14.39 15.68 17.44
C LYS A 282 13.15 14.97 16.92
N LEU A 283 12.40 15.66 16.06
CA LEU A 283 11.16 15.13 15.51
C LEU A 283 11.42 13.94 14.59
N SER A 284 10.59 12.91 14.74
CA SER A 284 10.61 11.71 13.90
C SER A 284 9.53 11.76 12.83
N ARG A 285 8.30 12.12 13.21
CA ARG A 285 7.14 12.22 12.34
C ARG A 285 6.06 13.11 12.94
N PHE A 286 5.11 13.48 12.10
CA PHE A 286 3.84 14.05 12.54
C PHE A 286 2.69 13.45 11.76
N LYS A 287 1.49 13.55 12.32
CA LYS A 287 0.23 13.29 11.63
C LYS A 287 -0.64 14.53 11.64
N ILE A 288 -1.36 14.77 10.55
CA ILE A 288 -2.34 15.86 10.44
C ILE A 288 -3.68 15.31 9.96
N LEU A 289 -4.72 15.58 10.74
CA LEU A 289 -6.08 15.18 10.45
C LEU A 289 -6.80 16.31 9.72
N GLN A 290 -7.20 16.01 8.48
CA GLN A 290 -8.06 16.89 7.69
C GLN A 290 -9.47 16.96 8.26
N ARG A 291 -10.23 17.98 7.89
CA ARG A 291 -11.69 17.99 8.08
C ARG A 291 -12.30 17.01 7.09
N ILE A 292 -12.82 15.88 7.58
CA ILE A 292 -13.25 14.73 6.75
C ILE A 292 -14.77 14.65 6.62
N ASP A 293 -15.47 14.67 7.74
CA ASP A 293 -16.91 14.39 7.80
C ASP A 293 -17.72 15.45 7.05
N GLY A 294 -18.95 15.13 6.62
CA GLY A 294 -19.79 16.09 5.88
C GLY A 294 -19.34 16.38 4.44
N GLY A 295 -18.43 15.57 3.86
CA GLY A 295 -17.96 15.73 2.49
C GLY A 295 -16.79 16.71 2.32
N TRP A 296 -16.08 17.02 3.40
CA TRP A 296 -14.97 17.99 3.38
C TRP A 296 -13.61 17.38 3.02
N ALA A 297 -13.46 16.04 3.08
CA ALA A 297 -12.19 15.37 2.76
C ALA A 297 -11.65 15.79 1.39
N TYR A 298 -10.36 16.16 1.32
CA TYR A 298 -9.71 16.65 0.10
C TYR A 298 -10.46 17.81 -0.58
N ASN A 299 -11.05 18.70 0.21
CA ASN A 299 -11.82 19.84 -0.25
C ASN A 299 -11.55 21.09 0.61
N HIS A 300 -11.95 22.26 0.10
CA HIS A 300 -11.91 23.53 0.81
C HIS A 300 -10.48 23.89 1.29
N GLY A 301 -10.31 24.36 2.52
CA GLY A 301 -9.01 24.72 3.10
C GLY A 301 -8.22 23.55 3.67
N ASN A 302 -8.61 22.29 3.43
CA ASN A 302 -7.79 21.14 3.83
C ASN A 302 -6.43 21.19 3.13
N PRO A 303 -5.31 21.02 3.86
CA PRO A 303 -3.98 21.20 3.30
C PRO A 303 -3.67 20.19 2.21
N ARG A 304 -3.09 20.68 1.11
CA ARG A 304 -2.55 19.86 0.04
C ARG A 304 -1.04 19.91 0.01
N SER A 305 -0.44 21.10 0.06
CA SER A 305 1.02 21.23 0.11
C SER A 305 1.49 22.37 0.98
N TRP A 306 2.55 22.13 1.74
CA TRP A 306 3.10 23.08 2.70
C TRP A 306 4.58 22.81 2.96
N ARG A 307 5.25 23.79 3.57
CA ARG A 307 6.60 23.64 4.10
C ARG A 307 6.54 23.60 5.61
N MET A 308 7.24 22.65 6.20
CA MET A 308 7.44 22.58 7.64
C MET A 308 8.77 23.22 7.99
N TRP A 309 8.74 24.20 8.88
CA TRP A 309 9.92 24.89 9.41
C TRP A 309 10.01 24.69 10.91
N GLY A 310 11.22 24.72 11.46
CA GLY A 310 11.41 24.69 12.90
C GLY A 310 12.67 25.37 13.37
N THR A 311 12.67 25.75 14.65
CA THR A 311 13.82 26.29 15.36
C THR A 311 13.82 25.84 16.81
N ALA A 312 15.02 25.67 17.40
CA ALA A 312 15.17 25.29 18.81
C ALA A 312 15.14 26.50 19.76
N THR A 313 15.44 27.70 19.25
CA THR A 313 15.51 28.95 20.01
C THR A 313 14.25 29.79 19.82
N LEU A 314 14.09 30.81 20.65
CA LEU A 314 12.96 31.75 20.52
C LEU A 314 12.96 32.36 19.10
N PRO A 315 11.83 32.32 18.36
CA PRO A 315 11.75 32.95 17.05
C PRO A 315 11.92 34.47 17.13
N ASP A 316 12.51 35.05 16.11
CA ASP A 316 12.66 36.51 16.00
C ASP A 316 11.28 37.21 16.10
N PRO A 317 11.11 38.19 16.99
CA PRO A 317 9.82 38.84 17.22
C PRO A 317 9.29 39.64 16.02
N SER A 318 10.14 40.00 15.06
CA SER A 318 9.71 40.64 13.80
C SER A 318 8.99 39.66 12.86
N GLY A 319 9.10 38.35 13.10
CA GLY A 319 8.51 37.31 12.26
C GLY A 319 9.33 36.98 11.00
N ASN A 320 10.56 37.48 10.91
CA ASN A 320 11.51 37.12 9.86
C ASN A 320 11.89 35.61 9.93
N TRP A 321 12.66 35.16 8.95
CA TRP A 321 13.04 33.75 8.82
C TRP A 321 14.40 33.43 9.46
N ASP A 322 15.03 34.38 10.14
CA ASP A 322 16.34 34.15 10.74
C ASP A 322 16.22 33.10 11.86
N GLY A 323 17.15 32.15 11.86
CA GLY A 323 17.16 31.01 12.79
C GLY A 323 16.16 29.90 12.48
N TRP A 324 15.34 30.01 11.43
CA TRP A 324 14.46 28.91 10.98
C TRP A 324 15.19 27.93 10.07
N ALA A 325 15.08 26.64 10.37
CA ALA A 325 15.50 25.57 9.49
C ALA A 325 14.29 24.97 8.76
N LYS A 326 14.41 24.76 7.45
CA LYS A 326 13.42 23.99 6.70
C LYS A 326 13.56 22.52 7.08
N LEU A 327 12.49 21.92 7.58
CA LEU A 327 12.47 20.53 8.03
C LEU A 327 12.08 19.57 6.89
N MET A 328 11.04 19.92 6.12
CA MET A 328 10.60 19.17 4.95
C MET A 328 9.60 19.94 4.08
N ASP A 329 9.44 19.52 2.84
CA ASP A 329 8.25 19.80 2.02
C ASP A 329 7.23 18.68 2.22
N CYS A 330 5.95 19.03 2.29
CA CYS A 330 4.85 18.10 2.49
C CYS A 330 3.85 18.21 1.34
N GLU A 331 3.36 17.07 0.86
CA GLU A 331 2.25 16.97 -0.09
C GLU A 331 1.30 15.86 0.42
N SER A 332 0.05 16.23 0.70
CA SER A 332 -1.02 15.28 1.01
C SER A 332 -1.41 14.50 -0.24
N LYS A 333 -1.64 13.20 -0.10
CA LYS A 333 -2.02 12.32 -1.21
C LYS A 333 -3.48 11.90 -1.13
N LYS A 334 -4.17 11.93 -2.27
CA LYS A 334 -5.49 11.30 -2.45
C LYS A 334 -5.30 9.99 -3.23
N PRO A 335 -5.36 8.81 -2.59
CA PRO A 335 -5.02 7.53 -3.20
C PRO A 335 -5.73 7.23 -4.52
N SER A 336 -7.00 7.60 -4.65
CA SER A 336 -7.78 7.31 -5.86
C SER A 336 -7.37 8.14 -7.08
N GLU A 337 -6.65 9.24 -6.87
CA GLU A 337 -6.31 10.25 -7.90
C GLU A 337 -7.53 10.79 -8.68
N LEU A 338 -8.75 10.54 -8.23
CA LEU A 338 -9.96 11.01 -8.89
C LEU A 338 -10.01 12.55 -8.94
N PRO A 339 -10.79 13.14 -9.86
CA PRO A 339 -10.95 14.59 -9.94
C PRO A 339 -11.40 15.24 -8.62
N PHE A 340 -11.18 16.55 -8.51
CA PHE A 340 -11.69 17.34 -7.39
C PHE A 340 -13.22 17.18 -7.22
N GLY A 341 -13.70 17.17 -5.98
CA GLY A 341 -15.11 16.92 -5.66
C GLY A 341 -15.52 15.44 -5.63
N GLN A 342 -14.63 14.52 -6.00
CA GLN A 342 -14.86 13.08 -5.90
C GLN A 342 -13.92 12.45 -4.86
N THR A 343 -14.49 11.59 -4.02
CA THR A 343 -13.76 10.81 -3.01
C THR A 343 -14.30 9.38 -2.97
N THR A 344 -13.42 8.44 -2.67
CA THR A 344 -13.72 7.02 -2.44
C THR A 344 -13.59 6.69 -0.95
N ASN A 345 -14.09 5.53 -0.54
CA ASN A 345 -13.87 5.06 0.84
C ASN A 345 -12.37 4.84 1.15
N GLU A 346 -11.56 4.50 0.15
CA GLU A 346 -10.11 4.42 0.29
C GLU A 346 -9.50 5.79 0.61
N ASP A 347 -9.94 6.84 -0.08
CA ASP A 347 -9.50 8.21 0.18
C ASP A 347 -9.83 8.65 1.61
N ILE A 348 -11.06 8.38 2.06
CA ILE A 348 -11.52 8.69 3.42
C ILE A 348 -10.71 7.90 4.45
N GLY A 349 -10.48 6.60 4.21
CA GLY A 349 -9.66 5.77 5.08
C GLY A 349 -8.22 6.28 5.20
N TYR A 350 -7.60 6.67 4.09
CA TYR A 350 -6.26 7.24 4.08
C TYR A 350 -6.20 8.59 4.80
N ALA A 351 -7.15 9.50 4.53
CA ALA A 351 -7.21 10.81 5.18
C ALA A 351 -7.43 10.72 6.70
N ARG A 352 -8.17 9.71 7.16
CA ARG A 352 -8.45 9.47 8.58
C ARG A 352 -7.28 8.79 9.29
N GLY A 353 -6.54 7.93 8.58
CA GLY A 353 -5.53 7.06 9.15
C GLY A 353 -6.17 5.93 9.98
N SER A 354 -5.45 4.82 10.16
CA SER A 354 -5.94 3.65 10.91
C SER A 354 -6.15 3.93 12.40
N ASP A 355 -5.46 4.93 12.96
CA ASP A 355 -5.54 5.39 14.34
C ASP A 355 -6.40 6.64 14.52
N GLY A 356 -7.03 7.15 13.45
CA GLY A 356 -7.86 8.36 13.48
C GLY A 356 -7.07 9.67 13.62
N LEU A 357 -5.73 9.63 13.55
CA LEU A 357 -4.87 10.82 13.72
C LEU A 357 -4.50 11.50 12.40
N GLY A 358 -4.97 10.96 11.27
CA GLY A 358 -4.78 11.52 9.95
C GLY A 358 -3.56 10.98 9.18
N GLU A 359 -3.18 11.71 8.14
CA GLU A 359 -2.09 11.36 7.24
C GLU A 359 -0.73 11.54 7.92
N GLU A 360 0.19 10.59 7.73
CA GLU A 360 1.52 10.58 8.34
C GLU A 360 2.61 11.16 7.44
N PHE A 361 3.49 11.95 8.05
CA PHE A 361 4.65 12.56 7.42
C PHE A 361 5.89 12.27 8.27
N THR A 362 6.91 11.64 7.69
CA THR A 362 8.17 11.31 8.36
C THR A 362 9.21 12.39 8.10
N PHE A 363 9.84 12.90 9.15
CA PHE A 363 10.94 13.84 9.04
C PHE A 363 12.23 13.15 8.60
N PRO A 364 13.07 13.80 7.79
CA PRO A 364 14.41 13.30 7.51
C PRO A 364 15.22 13.14 8.79
N ILE A 365 16.02 12.07 8.92
CA ILE A 365 16.90 11.85 10.09
C ILE A 365 17.91 13.01 10.27
N ALA A 366 18.26 13.70 9.18
CA ALA A 366 19.14 14.86 9.20
C ALA A 366 18.48 16.15 9.73
N ALA A 367 17.15 16.16 9.92
CA ALA A 367 16.46 17.33 10.46
C ALA A 367 16.99 17.67 11.87
N PRO A 368 17.20 18.97 12.18
CA PRO A 368 17.69 19.40 13.48
C PRO A 368 16.63 19.18 14.57
N ALA A 369 17.08 19.21 15.83
CA ALA A 369 16.15 19.30 16.95
C ALA A 369 15.51 20.70 16.99
N VAL A 370 14.21 20.75 17.32
CA VAL A 370 13.41 21.98 17.27
C VAL A 370 12.42 22.04 18.44
N ARG A 371 11.91 23.23 18.73
CA ARG A 371 10.86 23.49 19.72
C ARG A 371 9.69 24.25 19.11
N TYR A 372 9.99 25.26 18.30
CA TYR A 372 8.97 26.04 17.61
C TYR A 372 8.78 25.49 16.21
N ILE A 373 7.52 25.36 15.80
CA ILE A 373 7.12 24.88 14.48
C ILE A 373 6.36 25.99 13.78
N ARG A 374 6.67 26.16 12.50
CA ARG A 374 5.97 27.08 11.60
C ARG A 374 5.59 26.37 10.32
N MET A 375 4.30 26.37 10.02
CA MET A 375 3.75 25.81 8.79
C MET A 375 3.55 26.94 7.79
N GLU A 376 4.10 26.81 6.59
CA GLU A 376 3.86 27.71 5.45
C GLU A 376 3.03 26.98 4.40
N ILE A 377 1.74 27.35 4.29
CA ILE A 377 0.74 26.66 3.47
C ILE A 377 0.80 27.16 2.03
N LEU A 378 1.21 26.29 1.11
CA LEU A 378 1.38 26.63 -0.31
C LEU A 378 0.10 26.40 -1.10
N LYS A 379 -0.59 25.28 -0.84
CA LYS A 379 -1.85 24.89 -1.50
C LYS A 379 -2.77 24.16 -0.52
N ASN A 380 -4.07 24.36 -0.68
CA ASN A 380 -5.11 23.49 -0.16
C ASN A 380 -5.80 22.76 -1.32
N TRP A 381 -6.65 21.80 -1.00
CA TRP A 381 -7.36 21.01 -2.01
C TRP A 381 -8.44 21.78 -2.76
N GLY A 382 -9.06 22.79 -2.13
CA GLY A 382 -10.14 23.59 -2.71
C GLY A 382 -9.70 24.79 -3.55
N GLY A 383 -8.39 25.06 -3.67
CA GLY A 383 -7.88 26.26 -4.32
C GLY A 383 -8.29 27.56 -3.61
N THR A 384 -8.63 27.49 -2.32
CA THR A 384 -9.04 28.64 -1.52
C THR A 384 -7.84 29.40 -0.96
N ASP A 385 -8.08 30.52 -0.31
CA ASP A 385 -7.06 31.37 0.30
C ASP A 385 -7.04 31.26 1.83
N PHE A 386 -7.35 30.08 2.37
CA PHE A 386 -7.27 29.78 3.80
C PHE A 386 -6.90 28.32 4.06
N PHE A 387 -6.59 28.02 5.31
CA PHE A 387 -6.25 26.69 5.80
C PHE A 387 -7.24 26.26 6.88
N HIS A 388 -7.56 24.96 6.94
CA HIS A 388 -8.09 24.33 8.14
C HIS A 388 -7.65 22.88 8.31
N SER A 389 -7.61 22.43 9.56
CA SER A 389 -7.37 21.04 9.97
C SER A 389 -8.02 20.78 11.33
N LEU A 390 -8.28 19.51 11.65
CA LEU A 390 -8.87 19.12 12.94
C LEU A 390 -7.81 18.91 14.00
N GLU A 391 -6.79 18.09 13.72
CA GLU A 391 -5.80 17.67 14.71
C GLU A 391 -4.39 17.62 14.09
N ILE A 392 -3.36 17.84 14.88
CA ILE A 392 -1.96 17.58 14.55
C ILE A 392 -1.28 16.88 15.74
N THR A 393 -0.48 15.86 15.46
CA THR A 393 0.22 15.08 16.47
C THR A 393 1.67 14.89 16.08
N PHE A 394 2.59 15.10 17.01
CA PHE A 394 4.03 14.97 16.77
C PHE A 394 4.63 13.83 17.60
N TRP A 395 5.64 13.17 17.04
CA TRP A 395 6.50 12.21 17.71
C TRP A 395 7.95 12.65 17.58
N GLY A 396 8.77 12.27 18.55
CA GLY A 396 10.20 12.53 18.48
C GLY A 396 10.97 12.02 19.69
N ASN A 397 12.27 12.30 19.66
CA ASN A 397 13.19 12.04 20.76
C ASN A 397 13.39 13.30 21.62
N THR A 398 12.93 13.23 22.87
CA THR A 398 13.12 14.28 23.89
C THR A 398 14.23 13.95 24.89
N GLN A 399 15.00 12.88 24.66
CA GLN A 399 16.12 12.46 25.52
C GLN A 399 17.44 13.03 25.03
#